data_AF-A0A8D2MTI5-F1
#
_entry.id   AF-A0A8D2MTI5-F1
#
_cell.length_a   1.000
_cell.length_b   1.000
_cell.length_c   1.000
_cell.angle_alpha   90.00
_cell.angle_beta   90.00
_cell.angle_gamma   90.00
#
_symmetry.space_group_name_H-M   'P 1'
#
loop_
_entity.id
_entity.type
_entity.pdbx_description
1 polymer ?
#
loop_
_entity_poly.entity_id
_entity_poly.type
_entity_poly.pdbx_seq_one_letter_code
_entity_poly.pdbx_strand_id
1 'polypeptide(L)'
;SVSADNDAHLPWISGELTSGEFLNLIFALGLQVAIKIIDKSQLDAVNLEKIYREVQIMKMLDHPHIIKLYQVMETKSMLYLVTEFAKNGEIFDYLASHGRLSEAEARRKFWQILSAVEYCHGRKIVHRDLKAENLLLDNNMNIKIAGIPLDFDSIFL
;
A
#
# COMPACT_ATOMS: atom_id res chain seq x y z
N SER A 1 -4.22 -20.16 -22.84
CA SER A 1 -2.75 -20.09 -22.87
C SER A 1 -2.34 -18.66 -22.55
N VAL A 2 -2.20 -18.35 -21.26
CA VAL A 2 -1.59 -17.08 -20.85
C VAL A 2 -0.11 -17.41 -20.63
N SER A 3 0.74 -16.87 -21.48
CA SER A 3 2.18 -17.06 -21.44
C SER A 3 2.74 -16.48 -20.15
N ALA A 4 3.39 -17.34 -19.37
CA ALA A 4 4.33 -16.92 -18.35
C ALA A 4 5.53 -16.31 -19.07
N ASP A 5 5.51 -14.98 -19.22
CA ASP A 5 6.70 -14.25 -19.65
C ASP A 5 7.66 -14.19 -18.46
N ASN A 6 8.55 -15.17 -18.45
CA ASN A 6 9.80 -15.15 -17.69
C ASN A 6 10.67 -13.96 -18.13
N ASP A 7 11.44 -13.48 -17.15
CA ASP A 7 12.71 -12.75 -17.25
C ASP A 7 12.71 -11.21 -17.32
N ALA A 8 12.84 -10.60 -16.13
CA ALA A 8 14.03 -9.82 -15.77
C ALA A 8 14.26 -9.88 -14.25
N HIS A 9 15.41 -10.44 -13.84
CA HIS A 9 15.80 -10.78 -12.48
C HIS A 9 15.94 -9.56 -11.55
N LEU A 10 15.10 -9.51 -10.51
CA LEU A 10 15.50 -8.96 -9.21
C LEU A 10 16.02 -10.13 -8.34
N PRO A 11 17.31 -10.15 -7.93
CA PRO A 11 17.95 -11.32 -7.32
C PRO A 11 17.46 -11.69 -5.89
N TRP A 12 16.43 -11.02 -5.38
CA TRP A 12 15.89 -11.20 -4.02
C TRP A 12 14.47 -11.81 -3.97
N ILE A 13 13.91 -12.29 -5.09
CA ILE A 13 12.63 -13.04 -5.15
C ILE A 13 12.88 -14.55 -4.98
N SER A 14 13.91 -14.97 -4.25
CA SER A 14 14.35 -16.38 -4.21
C SER A 14 13.59 -17.27 -3.21
N GLY A 15 12.41 -16.85 -2.73
CA GLY A 15 11.60 -17.65 -1.81
C GLY A 15 10.11 -17.27 -1.67
N GLU A 16 9.57 -16.43 -2.56
CA GLU A 16 8.15 -16.02 -2.52
C GLU A 16 7.34 -16.73 -3.62
N LEU A 17 6.05 -16.97 -3.35
CA LEU A 17 5.08 -17.55 -4.30
C LEU A 17 5.21 -16.85 -5.67
N THR A 18 5.12 -17.60 -6.77
CA THR A 18 5.02 -16.98 -8.10
C THR A 18 3.77 -16.08 -8.15
N SER A 19 3.77 -15.07 -9.02
CA SER A 19 2.62 -14.16 -9.21
C SER A 19 1.30 -14.92 -9.41
N GLY A 20 1.33 -16.04 -10.15
CA GLY A 20 0.18 -16.91 -10.36
C GLY A 20 -0.26 -17.65 -9.09
N GLU A 21 0.68 -18.21 -8.32
CA GLU A 21 0.37 -18.88 -7.06
C GLU A 21 -0.18 -17.91 -6.01
N PHE A 22 0.34 -16.69 -5.95
CA PHE A 22 -0.11 -15.66 -5.03
C PHE A 22 -1.54 -15.18 -5.33
N LEU A 23 -1.86 -14.92 -6.61
CA LEU A 23 -3.23 -14.54 -7.01
C LEU A 23 -4.24 -15.68 -6.75
N ASN A 24 -3.84 -16.92 -7.01
CA ASN A 24 -4.67 -18.10 -6.69
C ASN A 24 -4.92 -18.21 -5.19
N LEU A 25 -3.92 -17.93 -4.35
CA LEU A 25 -4.06 -17.94 -2.90
C LEU A 25 -5.01 -16.85 -2.41
N ILE A 26 -4.90 -15.62 -2.92
CA ILE A 26 -5.83 -14.52 -2.61
C ILE A 26 -7.27 -14.94 -2.94
N PHE A 27 -7.48 -15.47 -4.15
CA PHE A 27 -8.80 -15.90 -4.60
C PHE A 27 -9.35 -17.06 -3.75
N ALA A 28 -8.53 -18.06 -3.45
CA ALA A 28 -8.92 -19.22 -2.64
C ALA A 28 -9.26 -18.84 -1.18
N LEU A 29 -8.56 -17.86 -0.61
CA LEU A 29 -8.80 -17.39 0.75
C LEU A 29 -9.90 -16.33 0.84
N GLY A 30 -10.42 -15.83 -0.30
CA GLY A 30 -11.40 -14.75 -0.34
C GLY A 30 -10.87 -13.45 0.26
N LEU A 31 -9.56 -13.23 0.22
CA LEU A 31 -8.94 -12.01 0.73
C LEU A 31 -9.14 -10.87 -0.26
N GLN A 32 -9.66 -9.73 0.22
CA GLN A 32 -9.74 -8.52 -0.57
C GLN A 32 -8.39 -7.79 -0.53
N VAL A 33 -7.92 -7.33 -1.70
CA VAL A 33 -6.64 -6.62 -1.81
C VAL A 33 -6.77 -5.37 -2.67
N ALA A 34 -5.88 -4.41 -2.46
CA ALA A 34 -5.72 -3.28 -3.36
C ALA A 34 -4.49 -3.52 -4.23
N ILE A 35 -4.65 -3.44 -5.56
CA ILE A 35 -3.55 -3.55 -6.52
C ILE A 35 -3.30 -2.20 -7.17
N LYS A 36 -2.11 -1.66 -6.91
CA LYS A 36 -1.62 -0.45 -7.57
C LYS A 36 -0.80 -0.84 -8.79
N ILE A 37 -1.14 -0.29 -9.96
CA ILE A 37 -0.45 -0.57 -11.23
C ILE A 37 0.31 0.69 -11.66
N ILE A 38 1.59 0.53 -11.99
CA ILE A 38 2.48 1.62 -12.35
C ILE A 38 3.10 1.29 -13.71
N ASP A 39 2.87 2.17 -14.70
CA ASP A 39 3.50 2.09 -16.02
C ASP A 39 4.90 2.70 -15.98
N LYS A 40 5.92 1.85 -16.08
CA LYS A 40 7.33 2.25 -16.06
C LYS A 40 7.72 3.06 -17.31
N SER A 41 6.99 2.93 -18.42
CA SER A 41 7.28 3.67 -19.65
C SER A 41 6.97 5.15 -19.56
N GLN A 42 6.11 5.55 -18.61
CA GLN A 42 5.73 6.94 -18.36
C GLN A 42 6.66 7.65 -17.37
N LEU A 43 7.69 6.96 -16.88
CA LEU A 43 8.57 7.46 -15.82
C LEU A 43 10.01 7.61 -16.31
N ASP A 44 10.66 8.69 -15.89
CA ASP A 44 12.10 8.83 -16.02
C ASP A 44 12.84 7.96 -14.99
N ALA A 45 14.15 7.79 -15.19
CA ALA A 45 14.98 6.96 -14.33
C ALA A 45 14.95 7.42 -12.86
N VAL A 46 14.85 8.74 -12.63
CA VAL A 46 14.84 9.33 -11.28
C VAL A 46 13.55 8.99 -10.55
N ASN A 47 12.39 9.08 -11.20
CA ASN A 47 11.12 8.73 -10.57
C ASN A 47 10.98 7.22 -10.39
N LEU A 48 11.49 6.42 -11.32
CA LEU A 48 11.54 4.97 -11.15
C LEU A 48 12.39 4.55 -9.94
N GLU A 49 13.55 5.18 -9.73
CA GLU A 49 14.39 4.93 -8.55
C GLU A 49 13.68 5.30 -7.23
N LYS A 50 12.94 6.42 -7.21
CA LYS A 50 12.12 6.80 -6.05
C LYS A 50 11.06 5.75 -5.73
N ILE A 51 10.35 5.24 -6.74
CA ILE A 51 9.34 4.19 -6.56
C ILE A 51 9.97 2.93 -5.97
N TYR A 52 11.10 2.47 -6.52
CA TYR A 52 11.77 1.30 -5.95
C TYR A 52 12.20 1.50 -4.51
N ARG A 53 12.70 2.69 -4.17
CA ARG A 53 13.05 3.03 -2.79
C ARG A 53 11.84 3.00 -1.87
N GLU A 54 10.70 3.52 -2.31
CA GLU A 54 9.46 3.48 -1.53
C GLU A 54 8.95 2.06 -1.34
N VAL A 55 9.02 1.22 -2.37
CA VAL A 55 8.68 -0.21 -2.28
C VAL A 55 9.56 -0.91 -1.24
N GLN A 56 10.87 -0.64 -1.20
CA GLN A 56 11.75 -1.21 -0.18
C GLN A 56 11.37 -0.76 1.23
N ILE A 57 11.00 0.51 1.40
CA ILE A 57 10.52 1.04 2.68
C ILE A 57 9.24 0.30 3.08
N MET A 58 8.25 0.18 2.20
CA MET A 58 6.98 -0.52 2.49
C MET A 58 7.20 -1.97 2.91
N LYS A 59 8.13 -2.70 2.28
CA LYS A 59 8.47 -4.09 2.66
C LYS A 59 8.98 -4.21 4.10
N MET A 60 9.58 -3.16 4.65
CA MET A 60 10.12 -3.14 6.01
C MET A 60 9.10 -2.69 7.07
N LEU A 61 7.94 -2.20 6.66
CA LEU A 61 6.90 -1.70 7.57
C LEU A 61 5.90 -2.82 7.87
N ASP A 62 5.68 -3.08 9.16
CA ASP A 62 4.68 -4.01 9.66
C ASP A 62 4.09 -3.43 10.95
N HIS A 63 2.98 -2.71 10.80
CA HIS A 63 2.32 -2.00 11.90
C HIS A 63 0.81 -1.99 11.66
N PRO A 64 -0.04 -2.18 12.69
CA PRO A 64 -1.50 -2.28 12.54
C PRO A 64 -2.14 -1.05 11.88
N HIS A 65 -1.51 0.12 11.96
CA HIS A 65 -2.00 1.38 11.38
C HIS A 65 -1.22 1.85 10.14
N ILE A 66 -0.50 0.94 9.46
CA ILE A 66 0.17 1.19 8.17
C ILE A 66 -0.35 0.14 7.19
N ILE A 67 -0.63 0.55 5.95
CA ILE A 67 -1.01 -0.38 4.89
C ILE A 67 0.12 -1.37 4.64
N LYS A 68 -0.18 -2.66 4.76
CA LYS A 68 0.79 -3.73 4.50
C LYS A 68 0.97 -3.95 3.00
N LEU A 69 2.21 -4.01 2.55
CA LEU A 69 2.57 -4.51 1.22
C LEU A 69 2.70 -6.04 1.31
N TYR A 70 1.83 -6.76 0.61
CA TYR A 70 1.85 -8.22 0.58
C TYR A 70 2.82 -8.75 -0.47
N GLN A 71 2.77 -8.19 -1.69
CA GLN A 71 3.58 -8.67 -2.81
C GLN A 71 3.90 -7.55 -3.79
N VAL A 72 5.03 -7.70 -4.48
CA VAL A 72 5.40 -6.90 -5.65
C VAL A 72 5.56 -7.83 -6.84
N MET A 73 4.97 -7.47 -7.96
CA MET A 73 5.14 -8.18 -9.23
C MET A 73 5.64 -7.16 -10.27
N GLU A 74 6.63 -7.54 -11.06
CA GLU A 74 7.24 -6.64 -12.04
C GLU A 74 7.31 -7.33 -13.41
N THR A 75 6.96 -6.59 -14.46
CA THR A 75 7.20 -6.95 -15.86
C THR A 75 8.14 -5.93 -16.48
N LYS A 76 8.49 -6.07 -17.77
CA LYS A 76 9.37 -5.09 -18.44
C LYS A 76 8.79 -3.67 -18.44
N SER A 77 7.47 -3.52 -18.55
CA SER A 77 6.80 -2.21 -18.65
C SER A 77 5.98 -1.84 -17.42
N MET A 78 5.61 -2.78 -16.55
CA MET A 78 4.67 -2.53 -15.45
C MET A 78 5.22 -2.97 -14.10
N LEU A 79 4.78 -2.29 -13.04
CA LEU A 79 4.97 -2.68 -11.65
C LEU A 79 3.60 -2.79 -10.96
N TYR A 80 3.37 -3.89 -10.26
CA TYR A 80 2.13 -4.18 -9.55
C TYR A 80 2.44 -4.32 -8.06
N LEU A 81 1.79 -3.51 -7.23
CA LEU A 81 1.92 -3.54 -5.77
C LEU A 81 0.63 -4.08 -5.17
N VAL A 82 0.69 -5.25 -4.54
CA VAL A 82 -0.47 -5.85 -3.87
C VAL A 82 -0.43 -5.50 -2.39
N THR A 83 -1.46 -4.82 -1.92
CA THR A 83 -1.50 -4.21 -0.59
C THR A 83 -2.78 -4.55 0.16
N GLU A 84 -2.78 -4.32 1.47
CA GLU A 84 -3.95 -4.39 2.32
C GLU A 84 -5.08 -3.49 1.79
N PHE A 85 -6.29 -4.04 1.69
CA PHE A 85 -7.47 -3.30 1.27
C PHE A 85 -8.15 -2.60 2.47
N ALA A 86 -8.18 -1.27 2.44
CA ALA A 86 -8.92 -0.45 3.40
C ALA A 86 -10.32 -0.15 2.85
N LYS A 87 -11.29 -1.01 3.19
CA LYS A 87 -12.64 -1.04 2.60
C LYS A 87 -13.44 0.26 2.74
N ASN A 88 -13.20 1.04 3.79
CA ASN A 88 -13.99 2.23 4.09
C ASN A 88 -13.38 3.51 3.50
N GLY A 89 -12.42 3.38 2.58
CA GLY A 89 -11.87 4.49 1.81
C GLY A 89 -11.13 5.51 2.66
N GLU A 90 -11.10 6.75 2.19
CA GLU A 90 -10.39 7.85 2.84
C GLU A 90 -11.16 8.44 4.02
N ILE A 91 -10.45 8.82 5.08
CA ILE A 91 -11.06 9.52 6.22
C ILE A 91 -11.66 10.87 5.81
N PHE A 92 -11.11 11.51 4.79
CA PHE A 92 -11.61 12.80 4.31
C PHE A 92 -13.02 12.66 3.75
N ASP A 93 -13.27 11.67 2.90
CA ASP A 93 -14.59 11.37 2.36
C ASP A 93 -15.59 10.98 3.47
N TYR A 94 -15.11 10.23 4.47
CA TYR A 94 -15.91 9.92 5.65
C TYR A 94 -16.33 11.19 6.41
N LEU A 95 -15.42 12.13 6.63
CA LEU A 95 -15.71 13.42 7.26
C LEU A 95 -16.62 14.30 6.40
N ALA A 96 -16.41 14.33 5.08
CA ALA A 96 -17.24 15.10 4.16
C ALA A 96 -18.70 14.62 4.17
N SER A 97 -18.92 13.31 4.31
CA SER A 97 -20.25 12.69 4.33
C SER A 97 -20.92 12.68 5.70
N HIS A 98 -20.16 12.56 6.79
CA HIS A 98 -20.70 12.39 8.16
C HIS A 98 -20.50 13.61 9.06
N GLY A 99 -19.80 14.65 8.57
CA GLY A 99 -19.51 15.86 9.32
C GLY A 99 -18.28 15.71 10.23
N ARG A 100 -18.44 15.95 11.52
CA ARG A 100 -17.32 15.98 12.48
C ARG A 100 -17.28 14.72 13.32
N LEU A 101 -16.07 14.24 13.62
CA LEU A 101 -15.87 13.19 14.61
C LEU A 101 -16.16 13.71 16.02
N SER A 102 -16.67 12.83 16.88
CA SER A 102 -16.67 13.10 18.31
C SER A 102 -15.24 13.21 18.84
N GLU A 103 -15.05 13.91 19.96
CA GLU A 103 -13.71 14.05 20.58
C GLU A 103 -13.11 12.69 20.94
N ALA A 104 -13.94 11.72 21.35
CA ALA A 104 -13.51 10.37 21.66
C ALA A 104 -12.96 9.64 20.42
N GLU A 105 -13.67 9.71 19.29
CA GLU A 105 -13.23 9.10 18.03
C GLU A 105 -12.00 9.80 17.46
N ALA A 106 -11.98 11.14 17.49
CA ALA A 106 -10.85 11.94 17.04
C ALA A 106 -9.59 11.58 17.83
N ARG A 107 -9.69 11.49 19.16
CA ARG A 107 -8.58 11.05 20.04
C ARG A 107 -8.11 9.64 19.71
N ARG A 108 -9.04 8.70 19.49
CA ARG A 108 -8.68 7.32 19.10
C ARG A 108 -7.91 7.31 17.78
N LYS A 109 -8.43 7.94 16.73
CA LYS A 109 -7.78 7.99 15.40
C LYS A 109 -6.44 8.72 15.45
N PHE A 110 -6.35 9.80 16.22
CA PHE A 110 -5.10 10.54 16.42
C PHE A 110 -4.03 9.67 17.09
N TRP A 111 -4.39 8.90 18.12
CA TRP A 111 -3.47 7.95 18.73
C TRP A 111 -2.97 6.89 17.74
N GLN A 112 -3.85 6.37 16.87
CA GLN A 112 -3.47 5.41 15.83
C GLN A 112 -2.45 5.98 14.83
N ILE A 113 -2.64 7.24 14.43
CA ILE A 113 -1.70 7.98 13.58
C ILE A 113 -0.36 8.13 14.30
N LEU A 114 -0.36 8.58 15.56
CA LEU A 114 0.86 8.77 16.35
C LEU A 114 1.63 7.45 16.52
N SER A 115 0.94 6.35 16.81
CA SER A 115 1.53 5.01 16.94
C SER A 115 2.27 4.60 15.67
N ALA A 116 1.68 4.82 14.50
CA ALA A 116 2.32 4.52 13.22
C ALA A 116 3.52 5.43 12.93
N VAL A 117 3.41 6.72 13.24
CA VAL A 117 4.50 7.69 13.05
C VAL A 117 5.69 7.36 13.97
N GLU A 118 5.42 7.04 15.24
CA GLU A 118 6.45 6.60 16.20
C GLU A 118 7.17 5.33 15.68
N TYR A 119 6.41 4.34 15.20
CA TYR A 119 6.96 3.13 14.60
C TYR A 119 7.91 3.41 13.42
N CYS A 120 7.53 4.33 12.52
CA CYS A 120 8.36 4.76 11.39
C CYS A 120 9.63 5.47 11.85
N HIS A 121 9.50 6.41 12.78
CA HIS A 121 10.63 7.18 13.32
C HIS A 121 11.65 6.28 14.03
N GLY A 122 11.20 5.25 14.76
CA GLY A 122 12.06 4.24 15.36
C GLY A 122 12.93 3.48 14.35
N ARG A 123 12.51 3.42 13.08
CA ARG A 123 13.24 2.80 11.95
C ARG A 123 14.01 3.79 11.10
N LYS A 124 14.14 5.04 11.55
CA LYS A 124 14.75 6.16 10.80
C LYS A 124 14.07 6.42 9.46
N ILE A 125 12.80 6.02 9.34
CA ILE A 125 11.95 6.29 8.17
C ILE A 125 11.14 7.53 8.50
N VAL A 126 11.36 8.59 7.73
CA VAL A 126 10.47 9.76 7.75
C VAL A 126 9.47 9.53 6.62
N HIS A 127 8.17 9.44 6.94
CA HIS A 127 7.12 9.20 5.94
C HIS A 127 7.13 10.30 4.84
N ARG A 128 7.55 11.52 5.21
CA ARG A 128 7.73 12.72 4.35
C ARG A 128 6.49 13.22 3.62
N ASP A 129 5.44 12.42 3.48
CA ASP A 129 4.15 12.83 2.92
C ASP A 129 2.96 12.31 3.74
N LEU A 130 2.98 12.61 5.05
CA LEU A 130 1.85 12.34 5.93
C LEU A 130 0.76 13.41 5.71
N LYS A 131 -0.06 13.22 4.68
CA LYS A 131 -1.24 14.03 4.37
C LYS A 131 -2.53 13.29 4.72
N ALA A 132 -3.62 14.03 4.94
CA ALA A 132 -4.93 13.46 5.28
C ALA A 132 -5.47 12.53 4.18
N GLU A 133 -5.12 12.78 2.92
CA GLU A 133 -5.42 11.96 1.74
C GLU A 133 -4.83 10.54 1.82
N ASN A 134 -3.76 10.36 2.61
CA ASN A 134 -3.11 9.06 2.81
C ASN A 134 -3.65 8.31 4.04
N LEU A 135 -4.75 8.77 4.65
CA LEU A 135 -5.37 8.12 5.81
C LEU A 135 -6.62 7.37 5.38
N LEU A 136 -6.48 6.05 5.25
CA LEU A 136 -7.55 5.15 4.91
C LEU A 136 -8.22 4.55 6.16
N LEU A 137 -9.40 3.98 5.97
CA LEU A 137 -10.20 3.33 7.02
C LEU A 137 -10.37 1.84 6.73
N ASP A 138 -9.91 1.01 7.67
CA ASP A 138 -10.14 -0.45 7.62
C ASP A 138 -11.62 -0.81 7.90
N ASN A 139 -11.95 -2.10 7.81
CA ASN A 139 -13.29 -2.64 8.08
C ASN A 139 -13.87 -2.24 9.46
N ASN A 140 -13.01 -1.92 10.42
CA ASN A 140 -13.35 -1.59 11.80
C ASN A 140 -13.24 -0.09 12.08
N MET A 141 -13.17 0.75 11.04
CA MET A 141 -13.02 2.20 11.12
C MET A 141 -11.73 2.66 11.80
N ASN A 142 -10.68 1.84 11.81
CA ASN A 142 -9.35 2.24 12.27
C ASN A 142 -8.54 2.86 11.13
N ILE A 143 -7.59 3.70 11.51
CA ILE A 143 -6.66 4.32 10.57
C ILE A 143 -5.69 3.29 9.99
N LYS A 144 -5.50 3.40 8.68
CA LYS A 144 -4.42 2.79 7.91
C LYS A 144 -3.72 3.90 7.11
N ILE A 145 -2.46 4.15 7.42
CA ILE A 145 -1.65 5.09 6.66
C ILE A 145 -1.19 4.38 5.38
N ALA A 146 -1.62 4.88 4.23
CA ALA A 146 -1.12 4.47 2.94
C ALA A 146 0.22 5.18 2.66
N GLY A 147 1.22 4.41 2.24
CA GLY A 147 2.48 4.93 1.71
C GLY A 147 2.47 4.83 0.19
N ILE A 148 3.05 5.83 -0.47
CA ILE A 148 3.13 6.07 -1.92
C ILE A 148 1.98 6.96 -2.48
N PRO A 149 2.18 8.30 -2.47
CA PRO A 149 1.41 9.23 -3.30
C PRO A 149 1.86 9.00 -4.74
N LEU A 150 1.02 8.31 -5.48
CA LEU A 150 1.19 8.08 -6.91
C LEU A 150 -0.20 8.31 -7.46
N ASP A 151 -0.37 9.42 -8.18
CA ASP A 151 -1.58 9.81 -8.93
C ASP A 151 -1.84 8.81 -10.06
N PHE A 152 -2.18 7.57 -9.71
CA PHE A 152 -2.38 6.49 -10.67
C PHE A 152 -3.52 5.59 -10.22
N ASP A 153 -4.19 5.02 -11.22
CA ASP A 153 -5.37 4.18 -11.07
C ASP A 153 -5.10 3.01 -10.11
N SER A 154 -5.81 3.01 -8.98
CA SER A 154 -5.86 1.84 -8.09
C SER A 154 -6.97 0.93 -8.58
N ILE A 155 -6.63 -0.34 -8.86
CA ILE A 155 -7.63 -1.37 -9.16
C ILE A 155 -7.87 -2.16 -7.86
N PHE A 156 -9.12 -2.18 -7.42
CA PHE A 156 -9.55 -2.98 -6.29
C PHE A 156 -9.97 -4.37 -6.80
N LEU A 157 -9.36 -5.43 -6.26
CA LEU A 157 -9.66 -6.83 -6.61
C LEU A 157 -10.10 -7.64 -5.38
#